data_AF-A0A383B328-F1
#
_entry.id   AF-A0A383B328-F1
#
_cell.length_a   1.000
_cell.length_b   1.000
_cell.length_c   1.000
_cell.angle_alpha   90.00
_cell.angle_beta   90.00
_cell.angle_gamma   90.00
#
_symmetry.space_group_name_H-M   'P 1'
#
loop_
_entity.id
_entity.type
_entity.pdbx_description
1 polymer ?
#
loop_
_entity_poly.entity_id
_entity_poly.type
_entity_poly.pdbx_seq_one_letter_code
_entity_poly.pdbx_strand_id
1 'polypeptide(L)'
;MLSLIPYKLGHKQNGSVAPLAMLFAFLSMLITLSYLSSSVSVSTREKYRFGELRAAYIAEAGLNREAADYLPTLNTEEFNNNLEHILVGSEGVDFGKDPYGNPLGKYKDVKCYVEENEENHLKQYVGRSTGEVRYSSINGDDIVIQKTAEMAIANAGFERYMYFTNDESAFGPNVYPPGVVRFGQFDKLEGWVSTNSQVLRFSQYGCPDVDDLISLEITENMTNIEWAGCENLFEDKLDTV
;
A
#
# COMPACT_ATOMS: atom_id res chain seq x y z
N MET A 1 59.62 73.46 -32.20
CA MET A 1 60.07 72.71 -31.00
C MET A 1 58.98 71.71 -30.65
N LEU A 2 59.06 70.48 -31.18
CA LEU A 2 58.54 69.27 -30.53
C LEU A 2 59.07 68.05 -31.27
N SER A 3 59.91 67.34 -30.53
CA SER A 3 60.71 66.18 -30.90
C SER A 3 59.82 64.96 -31.12
N LEU A 4 60.01 64.26 -32.25
CA LEU A 4 59.50 62.91 -32.46
C LEU A 4 60.36 61.94 -31.64
N ILE A 5 59.78 61.38 -30.58
CA ILE A 5 60.39 60.34 -29.76
C ILE A 5 60.20 59.00 -30.49
N PRO A 6 61.25 58.28 -30.90
CA PRO A 6 61.11 56.94 -31.45
C PRO A 6 60.86 55.95 -30.30
N TYR A 7 59.66 55.38 -30.24
CA TYR A 7 59.39 54.24 -29.36
C TYR A 7 60.11 53.01 -29.93
N LYS A 8 61.18 52.58 -29.27
CA LYS A 8 61.83 51.28 -29.51
C LYS A 8 60.85 50.17 -29.08
N LEU A 9 60.32 49.42 -30.03
CA LEU A 9 59.60 48.18 -29.76
C LEU A 9 60.63 47.09 -29.38
N GLY A 10 60.84 46.90 -28.08
CA GLY A 10 61.64 45.82 -27.51
C GLY A 10 60.80 44.60 -27.19
N HIS A 11 61.38 43.42 -27.48
CA HIS A 11 60.93 42.04 -27.20
C HIS A 11 59.83 41.42 -28.07
N LYS A 12 60.26 40.64 -29.07
CA LYS A 12 59.56 39.44 -29.56
C LYS A 12 59.51 38.42 -28.41
N GLN A 13 58.37 38.31 -27.74
CA GLN A 13 57.97 37.04 -27.13
C GLN A 13 57.19 36.27 -28.18
N ASN A 14 57.76 35.19 -28.70
CA ASN A 14 57.05 34.24 -29.56
C ASN A 14 56.08 33.42 -28.70
N GLY A 15 55.04 34.06 -28.17
CA GLY A 15 53.91 33.39 -27.52
C GLY A 15 52.89 33.01 -28.58
N SER A 16 52.67 31.71 -28.80
CA SER A 16 51.66 31.24 -29.75
C SER A 16 50.27 31.35 -29.12
N VAL A 17 49.63 32.52 -29.27
CA VAL A 17 48.29 32.82 -28.70
C VAL A 17 47.17 32.09 -29.45
N ALA A 18 47.36 31.82 -30.74
CA ALA A 18 46.36 31.17 -31.59
C ALA A 18 45.96 29.74 -31.16
N PRO A 19 46.88 28.80 -30.89
CA PRO A 19 46.51 27.46 -30.43
C PRO A 19 45.88 27.46 -29.03
N LEU A 20 46.29 28.40 -28.16
CA LEU A 20 45.69 28.58 -26.84
C LEU A 20 44.22 29.03 -26.96
N ALA A 21 43.94 30.00 -27.83
CA ALA A 21 42.58 30.47 -28.10
C ALA A 21 41.70 29.37 -28.70
N MET A 22 42.23 28.56 -29.63
CA MET A 22 41.52 27.39 -30.16
C MET A 22 41.17 26.39 -29.06
N LEU A 23 42.10 26.10 -28.14
CA LEU A 23 41.88 25.17 -27.03
C LEU A 23 40.77 25.68 -26.09
N PHE A 24 40.78 26.98 -25.76
CA PHE A 24 39.70 27.59 -24.98
C PHE A 24 38.35 27.60 -25.70
N ALA A 25 38.33 27.80 -27.03
CA ALA A 25 37.10 27.71 -27.82
C ALA A 25 36.54 26.27 -27.84
N PHE A 26 37.39 25.26 -28.03
CA PHE A 26 36.98 23.85 -27.95
C PHE A 26 36.47 23.49 -26.54
N LEU A 27 37.17 23.93 -25.50
CA LEU A 27 36.76 23.69 -24.12
C LEU A 27 35.39 24.35 -23.82
N SER A 28 35.17 25.58 -24.29
CA SER A 28 33.88 26.27 -24.15
C SER A 28 32.75 25.51 -24.87
N MET A 29 33.01 25.02 -26.08
CA MET A 29 32.05 24.20 -26.82
C MET A 29 31.73 22.88 -26.09
N LEU A 30 32.74 22.22 -25.49
CA LEU A 30 32.53 20.98 -24.72
C LEU A 30 31.70 21.23 -23.45
N ILE A 31 31.97 22.32 -22.73
CA ILE A 31 31.22 22.68 -21.53
C ILE A 31 29.75 22.98 -21.88
N THR A 32 29.51 23.74 -22.95
CA THR A 32 28.14 24.07 -23.40
C THR A 32 27.38 22.82 -23.87
N LEU A 33 28.03 21.90 -24.59
CA LEU A 33 27.45 20.61 -24.98
C LEU A 33 27.11 19.75 -23.75
N SER A 34 28.01 19.67 -22.78
CA SER A 34 27.80 18.93 -21.53
C SER A 34 26.61 19.50 -20.74
N TYR A 35 26.55 20.82 -20.62
CA TYR A 35 25.43 21.50 -19.95
C TYR A 35 24.10 21.23 -20.64
N LEU A 36 24.04 21.33 -21.97
CA LEU A 36 22.83 21.05 -22.73
C LEU A 36 22.36 19.60 -22.55
N SER A 37 23.29 18.64 -22.64
CA SER A 37 23.01 17.21 -22.44
C SER A 37 22.44 16.93 -21.04
N SER A 38 23.02 17.55 -20.01
CA SER A 38 22.53 17.46 -18.64
C SER A 38 21.13 18.08 -18.50
N SER A 39 20.92 19.27 -19.05
CA SER A 39 19.62 19.96 -19.00
C SER A 39 18.49 19.13 -19.66
N VAL A 40 18.75 18.54 -20.83
CA VAL A 40 17.81 17.64 -21.50
C VAL A 40 17.51 16.42 -20.63
N SER A 41 18.54 15.82 -20.03
CA SER A 41 18.40 14.64 -19.15
C SER A 41 17.60 14.94 -17.87
N VAL A 42 17.74 16.14 -17.31
CA VAL A 42 16.95 16.59 -16.16
C VAL A 42 15.48 16.78 -16.57
N SER A 43 15.23 17.46 -17.69
CA SER A 43 13.87 17.73 -18.17
C SER A 43 13.10 16.44 -18.49
N THR A 44 13.75 15.44 -19.11
CA THR A 44 13.11 14.14 -19.38
C THR A 44 12.76 13.40 -18.09
N ARG A 45 13.65 13.45 -17.08
CA ARG A 45 13.41 12.82 -15.78
C ARG A 45 12.27 13.49 -15.01
N GLU A 46 12.16 14.80 -15.07
CA GLU A 46 11.06 15.55 -14.47
C GLU A 46 9.72 15.17 -15.10
N LYS A 47 9.64 15.16 -16.44
CA LYS A 47 8.42 14.74 -17.15
C LYS A 47 8.01 13.31 -16.80
N TYR A 48 8.97 12.39 -16.73
CA TYR A 48 8.72 11.02 -16.35
C TYR A 48 8.16 10.93 -14.92
N ARG A 49 8.80 11.58 -13.95
CA ARG A 49 8.34 11.60 -12.54
C ARG A 49 6.95 12.22 -12.39
N PHE A 50 6.69 13.31 -13.11
CA PHE A 50 5.37 13.93 -13.13
C PHE A 50 4.31 12.98 -13.70
N GLY A 51 4.64 12.28 -14.79
CA GLY A 51 3.77 11.26 -15.38
C GLY A 51 3.49 10.10 -14.42
N GLU A 52 4.49 9.62 -13.67
CA GLU A 52 4.32 8.58 -12.65
C GLU A 52 3.40 9.03 -11.50
N LEU A 53 3.62 10.21 -10.94
CA LEU A 53 2.78 10.76 -9.86
C LEU A 53 1.33 10.93 -10.32
N ARG A 54 1.16 11.42 -11.54
CA ARG A 54 -0.16 11.60 -12.15
C ARG A 54 -0.84 10.26 -12.43
N ALA A 55 -0.11 9.25 -12.91
CA ALA A 55 -0.65 7.91 -13.11
C ALA A 55 -1.09 7.28 -11.78
N ALA A 56 -0.28 7.43 -10.72
CA ALA A 56 -0.64 6.96 -9.38
C ALA A 56 -1.91 7.66 -8.85
N TYR A 57 -1.97 8.99 -8.95
CA TYR A 57 -3.14 9.77 -8.55
C TYR A 57 -4.41 9.34 -9.31
N ILE A 58 -4.32 9.12 -10.62
CA ILE A 58 -5.46 8.67 -11.43
C ILE A 58 -5.87 7.24 -11.04
N ALA A 59 -4.90 6.37 -10.74
CA ALA A 59 -5.17 5.02 -10.26
C ALA A 59 -5.97 5.06 -8.95
N GLU A 60 -5.51 5.85 -7.97
CA GLU A 60 -6.17 6.05 -6.67
C GLU A 60 -7.56 6.68 -6.84
N ALA A 61 -7.70 7.68 -7.70
CA ALA A 61 -8.99 8.32 -7.92
C ALA A 61 -9.99 7.41 -8.64
N GLY A 62 -9.54 6.57 -9.59
CA GLY A 62 -10.36 5.52 -10.20
C GLY A 62 -10.80 4.47 -9.18
N LEU A 63 -9.90 4.12 -8.25
CA LEU A 63 -10.20 3.20 -7.16
C LEU A 63 -11.27 3.80 -6.21
N ASN A 64 -11.13 5.06 -5.85
CA ASN A 64 -12.09 5.76 -5.00
C ASN A 64 -13.45 5.96 -5.69
N ARG A 65 -13.47 6.09 -7.01
CA ARG A 65 -14.71 6.36 -7.76
C ARG A 65 -15.54 5.11 -8.01
N GLU A 66 -14.88 4.00 -8.34
CA GLU A 66 -15.56 2.76 -8.73
C GLU A 66 -15.53 1.71 -7.61
N ALA A 67 -14.37 1.49 -6.99
CA ALA A 67 -14.18 0.39 -6.03
C ALA A 67 -14.60 0.75 -4.60
N ALA A 68 -14.38 1.98 -4.14
CA ALA A 68 -14.60 2.33 -2.72
C ALA A 68 -16.04 2.14 -2.23
N ASP A 69 -17.03 2.39 -3.09
CA ASP A 69 -18.45 2.16 -2.77
C ASP A 69 -18.86 0.68 -2.94
N TYR A 70 -18.15 -0.03 -3.81
CA TYR A 70 -18.43 -1.44 -4.09
C TYR A 70 -17.84 -2.38 -3.02
N LEU A 71 -16.64 -2.07 -2.51
CA LEU A 71 -15.90 -2.91 -1.56
C LEU A 71 -16.72 -3.34 -0.33
N PRO A 72 -17.50 -2.46 0.33
CA PRO A 72 -18.33 -2.85 1.48
C PRO A 72 -19.52 -3.74 1.13
N THR A 73 -19.98 -3.70 -0.12
CA THR A 73 -21.14 -4.48 -0.59
C THR A 73 -20.74 -5.86 -1.14
N LEU A 74 -19.44 -6.17 -1.16
CA LEU A 74 -18.93 -7.45 -1.62
C LEU A 74 -19.42 -8.56 -0.67
N ASN A 75 -20.35 -9.37 -1.15
CA ASN A 75 -20.79 -10.55 -0.44
C ASN A 75 -19.78 -11.69 -0.64
N THR A 76 -19.27 -12.21 0.48
CA THR A 76 -18.30 -13.29 0.53
C THR A 76 -18.79 -14.59 -0.12
N GLU A 77 -20.11 -14.84 -0.12
CA GLU A 77 -20.72 -16.07 -0.64
C GLU A 77 -20.68 -16.19 -2.17
N GLU A 78 -20.76 -15.07 -2.91
CA GLU A 78 -20.60 -15.07 -4.38
C GLU A 78 -19.14 -15.29 -4.80
N PHE A 79 -18.18 -15.08 -3.89
CA PHE A 79 -16.75 -15.01 -4.21
C PHE A 79 -15.98 -16.32 -3.97
N ASN A 80 -16.58 -17.31 -3.32
CA ASN A 80 -16.00 -18.65 -3.10
C ASN A 80 -15.64 -19.40 -4.43
N ASN A 81 -15.96 -18.83 -5.59
CA ASN A 81 -15.71 -19.37 -6.93
C ASN A 81 -14.58 -18.66 -7.73
N ASN A 82 -13.69 -17.88 -7.10
CA ASN A 82 -12.51 -17.25 -7.74
C ASN A 82 -12.82 -16.29 -8.91
N LEU A 83 -13.66 -15.28 -8.70
CA LEU A 83 -13.97 -14.31 -9.76
C LEU A 83 -13.73 -12.88 -9.28
N GLU A 84 -12.51 -12.39 -9.49
CA GLU A 84 -12.22 -10.95 -9.49
C GLU A 84 -13.37 -10.19 -10.17
N HIS A 85 -14.05 -9.31 -9.44
CA HIS A 85 -15.14 -8.54 -10.01
C HIS A 85 -14.55 -7.33 -10.74
N ILE A 86 -14.61 -7.35 -12.07
CA ILE A 86 -14.09 -6.29 -12.92
C ILE A 86 -15.16 -5.19 -13.02
N LEU A 87 -14.89 -4.04 -12.38
CA LEU A 87 -15.74 -2.86 -12.46
C LEU A 87 -15.42 -2.04 -13.72
N VAL A 88 -14.14 -1.96 -14.08
CA VAL A 88 -13.68 -1.28 -15.28
C VAL A 88 -12.69 -2.18 -16.01
N GLY A 89 -13.01 -2.48 -17.27
CA GLY A 89 -12.16 -3.30 -18.13
C GLY A 89 -10.89 -2.59 -18.62
N SER A 90 -10.21 -3.23 -19.56
CA SER A 90 -8.91 -2.81 -20.09
C SER A 90 -8.96 -1.61 -21.02
N GLU A 91 -10.13 -1.25 -21.56
CA GLU A 91 -10.31 -0.05 -22.37
C GLU A 91 -10.07 1.22 -21.53
N GLY A 92 -10.51 1.17 -20.26
CA GLY A 92 -10.38 2.24 -19.28
C GLY A 92 -11.40 3.36 -19.45
N VAL A 93 -11.47 4.22 -18.44
CA VAL A 93 -12.32 5.41 -18.40
C VAL A 93 -11.44 6.65 -18.28
N ASP A 94 -11.72 7.65 -19.12
CA ASP A 94 -11.00 8.91 -19.08
C ASP A 94 -11.27 9.66 -17.76
N PHE A 95 -10.19 10.03 -17.08
CA PHE A 95 -10.29 10.73 -15.79
C PHE A 95 -10.82 12.16 -15.94
N GLY A 96 -10.57 12.79 -17.10
CA GLY A 96 -11.02 14.13 -17.42
C GLY A 96 -9.99 14.92 -18.22
N LYS A 97 -10.17 16.23 -18.28
CA LYS A 97 -9.28 17.16 -18.97
C LYS A 97 -8.78 18.23 -18.01
N ASP A 98 -7.57 18.72 -18.25
CA ASP A 98 -7.04 19.87 -17.54
C ASP A 98 -7.77 21.17 -17.96
N PRO A 99 -7.51 22.32 -17.30
CA PRO A 99 -8.13 23.60 -17.66
C PRO A 99 -7.83 24.06 -19.09
N TYR A 100 -6.84 23.48 -19.75
CA TYR A 100 -6.42 23.78 -21.11
C TYR A 100 -6.98 22.78 -22.14
N GLY A 101 -7.79 21.81 -21.70
CA GLY A 101 -8.42 20.80 -22.54
C GLY A 101 -7.57 19.56 -22.85
N ASN A 102 -6.39 19.41 -22.25
CA ASN A 102 -5.54 18.23 -22.44
C ASN A 102 -6.02 17.07 -21.57
N PRO A 103 -5.98 15.82 -22.05
CA PRO A 103 -6.46 14.67 -21.29
C PRO A 103 -5.60 14.42 -20.05
N LEU A 104 -6.26 14.34 -18.89
CA LEU A 104 -5.95 13.62 -17.63
C LEU A 104 -5.04 12.40 -17.81
N GLY A 105 -5.40 11.55 -18.74
CA GLY A 105 -5.10 10.14 -18.65
C GLY A 105 -6.39 9.40 -18.27
N LYS A 106 -6.25 8.10 -18.09
CA LYS A 106 -7.38 7.20 -17.86
C LYS A 106 -7.05 6.19 -16.78
N TYR A 107 -8.05 5.73 -16.06
CA TYR A 107 -7.93 4.60 -15.16
C TYR A 107 -8.55 3.37 -15.82
N LYS A 108 -7.97 2.19 -15.60
CA LYS A 108 -8.38 0.93 -16.20
C LYS A 108 -8.10 -0.23 -15.27
N ASP A 109 -8.63 -1.40 -15.63
CA ASP A 109 -8.42 -2.65 -14.88
C ASP A 109 -8.80 -2.47 -13.41
N VAL A 110 -9.95 -1.81 -13.16
CA VAL A 110 -10.46 -1.65 -11.80
C VAL A 110 -11.17 -2.94 -11.42
N LYS A 111 -10.61 -3.63 -10.44
CA LYS A 111 -11.09 -4.93 -10.00
C LYS A 111 -11.15 -5.00 -8.48
N CYS A 112 -12.12 -5.74 -7.98
CA CYS A 112 -12.29 -6.02 -6.56
C CYS A 112 -12.24 -7.52 -6.32
N TYR A 113 -11.59 -7.93 -5.25
CA TYR A 113 -11.51 -9.33 -4.84
C TYR A 113 -11.38 -9.45 -3.32
N VAL A 114 -11.71 -10.63 -2.82
CA VAL A 114 -11.50 -10.99 -1.42
C VAL A 114 -10.26 -11.86 -1.32
N GLU A 115 -9.36 -11.49 -0.44
CA GLU A 115 -8.16 -12.25 -0.08
C GLU A 115 -8.29 -12.67 1.38
N GLU A 116 -7.97 -13.92 1.69
CA GLU A 116 -7.95 -14.42 3.06
C GLU A 116 -6.50 -14.50 3.53
N ASN A 117 -6.21 -13.93 4.69
CA ASN A 117 -4.88 -14.06 5.29
C ASN A 117 -4.71 -15.49 5.84
N GLU A 118 -3.67 -16.18 5.38
CA GLU A 118 -3.35 -17.56 5.78
C GLU A 118 -3.08 -17.72 7.29
N GLU A 119 -2.61 -16.67 7.97
CA GLU A 119 -2.27 -16.75 9.40
C GLU A 119 -3.49 -16.57 10.31
N ASN A 120 -4.42 -15.70 9.91
CA ASN A 120 -5.46 -15.21 10.81
C ASN A 120 -6.88 -15.54 10.32
N HIS A 121 -7.02 -16.17 9.14
CA HIS A 121 -8.29 -16.41 8.44
C HIS A 121 -9.16 -15.16 8.25
N LEU A 122 -8.56 -13.97 8.39
CA LEU A 122 -9.24 -12.70 8.24
C LEU A 122 -9.41 -12.39 6.75
N LYS A 123 -10.65 -12.08 6.38
CA LYS A 123 -11.00 -11.70 5.01
C LYS A 123 -10.69 -10.22 4.81
N GLN A 124 -9.85 -9.95 3.82
CA GLN A 124 -9.48 -8.63 3.35
C GLN A 124 -10.14 -8.37 2.01
N TYR A 125 -10.83 -7.24 1.89
CA TYR A 125 -11.46 -6.79 0.65
C TYR A 125 -10.47 -5.88 -0.06
N VAL A 126 -9.98 -6.32 -1.21
CA VAL A 126 -8.94 -5.64 -1.96
C VAL A 126 -9.51 -5.09 -3.25
N GLY A 127 -9.30 -3.79 -3.49
CA GLY A 127 -9.56 -3.12 -4.74
C GLY A 127 -8.24 -2.76 -5.42
N ARG A 128 -8.14 -3.03 -6.72
CA ARG A 128 -6.97 -2.67 -7.54
C ARG A 128 -7.40 -1.82 -8.72
N SER A 129 -6.61 -0.81 -9.06
CA SER A 129 -6.86 0.11 -10.18
C SER A 129 -5.54 0.48 -10.85
N THR A 130 -5.53 0.62 -12.18
CA THR A 130 -4.34 1.03 -12.94
C THR A 130 -4.57 2.35 -13.64
N GLY A 131 -3.78 3.37 -13.32
CA GLY A 131 -3.77 4.65 -14.00
C GLY A 131 -2.79 4.64 -15.17
N GLU A 132 -3.22 5.17 -16.31
CA GLU A 132 -2.44 5.31 -17.54
C GLU A 132 -2.34 6.79 -17.95
N VAL A 133 -1.11 7.28 -18.09
CA VAL A 133 -0.81 8.64 -18.54
C VAL A 133 0.06 8.58 -19.78
N ARG A 134 -0.26 9.42 -20.76
CA ARG A 134 0.48 9.55 -22.02
C ARG A 134 1.07 10.93 -22.13
N TYR A 135 2.33 11.02 -22.53
CA TYR A 135 2.97 12.29 -22.88
C TYR A 135 3.99 12.09 -23.99
N SER A 136 4.21 13.12 -24.78
CA SER A 136 5.19 13.09 -25.85
C SER A 136 6.58 13.50 -25.34
N SER A 137 7.58 12.70 -25.70
CA SER A 137 9.00 12.94 -25.43
C SER A 137 9.51 14.16 -26.21
N ILE A 138 10.71 14.63 -25.85
CA ILE A 138 11.40 15.72 -26.57
C ILE A 138 11.67 15.31 -28.04
N ASN A 139 11.77 14.00 -28.31
CA ASN A 139 11.97 13.44 -29.64
C ASN A 139 10.67 13.25 -30.44
N GLY A 140 9.50 13.53 -29.85
CA GLY A 140 8.19 13.31 -30.49
C GLY A 140 7.61 11.92 -30.30
N ASP A 141 8.30 11.01 -29.62
CA ASP A 141 7.77 9.68 -29.29
C ASP A 141 6.73 9.75 -28.17
N ASP A 142 5.65 8.99 -28.29
CA ASP A 142 4.63 8.87 -27.24
C ASP A 142 5.06 7.86 -26.17
N ILE A 143 5.25 8.34 -24.94
CA ILE A 143 5.57 7.53 -23.79
C ILE A 143 4.29 7.29 -22.99
N VAL A 144 4.03 6.01 -22.69
CA VAL A 144 2.91 5.57 -21.86
C VAL A 144 3.45 5.12 -20.51
N ILE A 145 3.01 5.76 -19.43
CA ILE A 145 3.32 5.38 -18.06
C ILE A 145 2.07 4.77 -17.43
N GLN A 146 2.26 3.63 -16.76
CA GLN A 146 1.20 2.98 -16.00
C GLN A 146 1.64 2.80 -14.55
N LYS A 147 0.73 3.04 -13.61
CA LYS A 147 0.90 2.78 -12.18
C LYS A 147 -0.36 2.12 -11.65
N THR A 148 -0.17 1.13 -10.80
CA THR A 148 -1.25 0.41 -10.14
C THR A 148 -1.32 0.86 -8.68
N ALA A 149 -2.52 1.20 -8.25
CA ALA A 149 -2.86 1.49 -6.86
C ALA A 149 -3.73 0.36 -6.33
N GLU A 150 -3.57 0.08 -5.04
CA GLU A 150 -4.29 -0.96 -4.32
C GLU A 150 -4.82 -0.39 -3.01
N MET A 151 -6.04 -0.76 -2.67
CA MET A 151 -6.69 -0.44 -1.40
C MET A 151 -7.18 -1.74 -0.80
N ALA A 152 -6.86 -1.93 0.46
CA ALA A 152 -7.33 -3.05 1.25
C ALA A 152 -8.20 -2.53 2.39
N ILE A 153 -9.37 -3.14 2.55
CA ILE A 153 -10.25 -2.94 3.70
C ILE A 153 -10.26 -4.26 4.45
N ALA A 154 -9.73 -4.23 5.67
CA ALA A 154 -9.89 -5.33 6.61
C ALA A 154 -11.09 -5.03 7.51
N ASN A 155 -11.96 -6.02 7.70
CA ASN A 155 -12.96 -5.92 8.74
C ASN A 155 -12.23 -6.00 10.09
N ALA A 156 -12.34 -4.94 10.89
CA ALA A 156 -12.05 -5.02 12.30
C ALA A 156 -13.39 -5.31 12.99
N GLY A 157 -13.64 -6.55 13.38
CA GLY A 157 -14.79 -6.86 14.20
C GLY A 157 -14.47 -6.66 15.69
N PHE A 158 -15.49 -6.88 16.51
CA PHE A 158 -15.37 -6.70 17.96
C PHE A 158 -14.48 -7.76 18.63
N GLU A 159 -14.16 -8.85 17.92
CA GLU A 159 -13.30 -9.94 18.39
C GLU A 159 -11.93 -9.46 18.86
N ARG A 160 -11.34 -8.45 18.20
CA ARG A 160 -10.05 -7.88 18.61
C ARG A 160 -10.11 -7.09 19.92
N TYR A 161 -11.31 -6.75 20.37
CA TYR A 161 -11.55 -5.96 21.59
C TYR A 161 -12.27 -6.76 22.68
N MET A 162 -12.67 -8.01 22.40
CA MET A 162 -13.25 -8.90 23.40
C MET A 162 -12.13 -9.51 24.25
N TYR A 163 -11.77 -8.77 25.30
CA TYR A 163 -10.77 -9.20 26.27
C TYR A 163 -11.47 -9.73 27.52
N PHE A 164 -11.39 -11.03 27.78
CA PHE A 164 -11.86 -11.59 29.05
C PHE A 164 -10.81 -11.33 30.12
N THR A 165 -10.94 -10.16 30.78
CA THR A 165 -10.08 -9.77 31.91
C THR A 165 -10.57 -10.38 33.22
N ASN A 166 -9.63 -10.79 34.05
CA ASN A 166 -9.85 -11.24 35.42
C ASN A 166 -10.03 -10.09 36.45
N ASP A 167 -9.84 -8.83 36.05
CA ASP A 167 -9.88 -7.67 36.96
C ASP A 167 -10.59 -6.45 36.33
N GLU A 168 -11.92 -6.56 36.16
CA GLU A 168 -12.81 -5.40 35.96
C GLU A 168 -14.10 -5.57 36.78
N SER A 169 -14.56 -4.49 37.42
CA SER A 169 -15.85 -4.46 38.12
C SER A 169 -16.98 -4.84 37.15
N ALA A 170 -17.55 -6.03 37.37
CA ALA A 170 -18.25 -6.82 36.37
C ALA A 170 -19.47 -6.14 35.70
N PHE A 171 -19.44 -6.09 34.37
CA PHE A 171 -20.62 -6.29 33.51
C PHE A 171 -20.26 -7.38 32.49
N GLY A 172 -20.28 -8.65 32.95
CA GLY A 172 -19.92 -9.83 32.17
C GLY A 172 -20.32 -11.13 32.89
N PRO A 173 -20.38 -12.29 32.21
CA PRO A 173 -20.95 -13.52 32.76
C PRO A 173 -20.25 -13.96 34.05
N ASN A 174 -21.08 -14.20 35.05
CA ASN A 174 -20.81 -14.51 36.46
C ASN A 174 -19.46 -15.21 36.77
N VAL A 175 -18.50 -14.46 37.32
CA VAL A 175 -17.18 -14.95 37.75
C VAL A 175 -17.27 -15.53 39.18
N TYR A 176 -17.72 -16.78 39.33
CA TYR A 176 -17.64 -17.51 40.60
C TYR A 176 -17.06 -18.91 40.40
N PRO A 177 -15.92 -19.27 41.03
CA PRO A 177 -15.06 -18.48 41.93
C PRO A 177 -14.26 -17.39 41.18
N PRO A 178 -13.74 -16.38 41.89
CA PRO A 178 -12.98 -15.28 41.29
C PRO A 178 -11.74 -15.79 40.55
N GLY A 179 -11.45 -15.22 39.38
CA GLY A 179 -10.24 -15.51 38.61
C GLY A 179 -10.32 -16.73 37.68
N VAL A 180 -11.53 -17.23 37.36
CA VAL A 180 -11.73 -18.30 36.36
C VAL A 180 -12.79 -17.88 35.36
N VAL A 181 -12.41 -17.76 34.08
CA VAL A 181 -13.35 -17.61 32.97
C VAL A 181 -13.97 -18.99 32.67
N ARG A 182 -15.31 -19.06 32.60
CA ARG A 182 -16.06 -20.30 32.41
C ARG A 182 -16.98 -20.21 31.20
N PHE A 183 -16.94 -21.23 30.35
CA PHE A 183 -17.87 -21.42 29.24
C PHE A 183 -18.67 -22.71 29.40
N GLY A 184 -19.92 -22.73 28.97
CA GLY A 184 -20.80 -23.89 29.01
C GLY A 184 -21.83 -23.94 27.88
N GLN A 185 -22.78 -24.86 27.98
CA GLN A 185 -23.74 -25.22 26.94
C GLN A 185 -24.55 -24.07 26.33
N PHE A 186 -24.73 -22.97 27.07
CA PHE A 186 -25.55 -21.83 26.64
C PHE A 186 -24.71 -20.67 26.09
N ASP A 187 -23.40 -20.80 26.09
CA ASP A 187 -22.50 -19.78 25.56
C ASP A 187 -22.29 -20.03 24.07
N LYS A 188 -22.35 -18.95 23.28
CA LYS A 188 -21.99 -18.95 21.88
C LYS A 188 -20.70 -18.17 21.73
N LEU A 189 -19.68 -18.83 21.22
CA LEU A 189 -18.40 -18.23 20.94
C LEU A 189 -18.32 -18.02 19.43
N GLU A 190 -17.99 -16.80 19.02
CA GLU A 190 -17.81 -16.39 17.63
C GLU A 190 -16.60 -15.44 17.59
N GLY A 191 -15.69 -15.62 16.63
CA GLY A 191 -14.48 -14.79 16.49
C GLY A 191 -13.33 -15.15 17.43
N TRP A 192 -12.35 -14.26 17.55
CA TRP A 192 -11.20 -14.40 18.43
C TRP A 192 -11.57 -14.17 19.90
N VAL A 193 -11.09 -15.07 20.76
CA VAL A 193 -11.29 -15.01 22.21
C VAL A 193 -9.93 -14.92 22.89
N SER A 194 -9.56 -13.72 23.33
CA SER A 194 -8.33 -13.51 24.12
C SER A 194 -8.67 -13.51 25.62
N THR A 195 -7.91 -14.29 26.40
CA THR A 195 -8.08 -14.38 27.86
C THR A 195 -6.76 -14.20 28.59
N ASN A 196 -6.77 -13.40 29.66
CA ASN A 196 -5.64 -13.26 30.58
C ASN A 196 -5.81 -14.09 31.87
N SER A 197 -6.86 -14.92 31.94
CA SER A 197 -7.17 -15.74 33.10
C SER A 197 -6.07 -16.77 33.33
N GLN A 198 -5.67 -16.99 34.58
CA GLN A 198 -4.70 -18.05 34.91
C GLN A 198 -5.25 -19.46 34.59
N VAL A 199 -6.57 -19.61 34.57
CA VAL A 199 -7.28 -20.86 34.27
C VAL A 199 -8.46 -20.58 33.34
N LEU A 200 -8.52 -21.30 32.22
CA LEU A 200 -9.71 -21.36 31.35
C LEU A 200 -10.45 -22.67 31.62
N ARG A 201 -11.76 -22.63 31.92
CA ARG A 201 -12.54 -23.83 32.26
C ARG A 201 -13.80 -23.95 31.43
N PHE A 202 -13.99 -25.11 30.80
CA PHE A 202 -15.25 -25.49 30.16
C PHE A 202 -16.13 -26.30 31.12
N SER A 203 -17.45 -26.19 30.95
CA SER A 203 -18.42 -26.90 31.78
C SER A 203 -18.50 -28.38 31.42
N GLN A 204 -18.44 -29.23 32.43
CA GLN A 204 -18.69 -30.68 32.31
C GLN A 204 -20.15 -31.02 31.93
N TYR A 205 -21.05 -30.04 31.95
CA TYR A 205 -22.47 -30.23 31.63
C TYR A 205 -22.84 -29.85 30.19
N GLY A 206 -21.85 -29.43 29.39
CA GLY A 206 -22.02 -29.14 27.97
C GLY A 206 -21.08 -28.05 27.50
N CYS A 207 -20.66 -28.15 26.24
CA CYS A 207 -19.71 -27.27 25.60
C CYS A 207 -20.41 -26.06 24.97
N PRO A 208 -19.72 -24.91 24.86
CA PRO A 208 -20.24 -23.78 24.09
C PRO A 208 -20.50 -24.17 22.63
N ASP A 209 -21.38 -23.44 21.99
CA ASP A 209 -21.57 -23.45 20.54
C ASP A 209 -20.42 -22.66 19.91
N VAL A 210 -19.62 -23.29 19.05
CA VAL A 210 -18.35 -22.76 18.54
C VAL A 210 -18.48 -22.64 17.02
N ASP A 211 -18.45 -21.43 16.48
CA ASP A 211 -18.43 -21.23 15.02
C ASP A 211 -17.04 -21.54 14.43
N ASP A 212 -16.92 -21.61 13.11
CA ASP A 212 -15.67 -21.95 12.41
C ASP A 212 -14.57 -20.89 12.51
N LEU A 213 -14.88 -19.71 13.04
CA LEU A 213 -13.99 -18.55 13.10
C LEU A 213 -13.38 -18.29 14.48
N ILE A 214 -13.10 -19.32 15.28
CA ILE A 214 -12.54 -19.14 16.63
C ILE A 214 -11.06 -19.44 16.66
N SER A 215 -10.27 -18.47 17.13
CA SER A 215 -8.90 -18.67 17.60
C SER A 215 -8.82 -18.22 19.07
N LEU A 216 -8.20 -19.06 19.89
CA LEU A 216 -8.00 -18.83 21.32
C LEU A 216 -6.58 -18.32 21.55
N GLU A 217 -6.43 -17.02 21.80
CA GLU A 217 -5.14 -16.44 22.11
C GLU A 217 -4.83 -16.62 23.61
N ILE A 218 -3.84 -17.46 23.88
CA ILE A 218 -3.40 -17.80 25.22
C ILE A 218 -2.27 -16.84 25.62
N THR A 219 -2.55 -15.91 26.55
CA THR A 219 -1.50 -15.01 27.06
C THR A 219 -0.52 -15.75 27.99
N GLU A 220 0.74 -15.29 28.10
CA GLU A 220 1.84 -15.91 28.89
C GLU A 220 1.53 -16.24 30.37
N ASN A 221 0.44 -15.71 30.94
CA ASN A 221 0.03 -15.95 32.33
C ASN A 221 -0.95 -17.13 32.52
N MET A 222 -1.39 -17.78 31.44
CA MET A 222 -2.25 -18.97 31.51
C MET A 222 -1.45 -20.18 32.00
N THR A 223 -1.93 -20.84 33.05
CA THR A 223 -1.25 -21.98 33.66
C THR A 223 -1.94 -23.31 33.40
N ASN A 224 -3.24 -23.30 33.06
CA ASN A 224 -4.01 -24.53 32.84
C ASN A 224 -5.29 -24.30 32.01
N ILE A 225 -5.61 -25.23 31.11
CA ILE A 225 -6.91 -25.30 30.41
C ILE A 225 -7.64 -26.56 30.87
N GLU A 226 -8.84 -26.38 31.41
CA GLU A 226 -9.71 -27.47 31.84
C GLU A 226 -10.81 -27.70 30.79
N TRP A 227 -10.55 -28.63 29.87
CA TRP A 227 -11.43 -28.93 28.73
C TRP A 227 -12.78 -29.57 29.09
N ALA A 228 -12.86 -30.30 30.21
CA ALA A 228 -14.07 -30.96 30.69
C ALA A 228 -14.87 -31.76 29.62
N GLY A 229 -14.20 -32.28 28.59
CA GLY A 229 -14.81 -33.04 27.47
C GLY A 229 -15.09 -32.24 26.19
N CYS A 230 -14.70 -30.96 26.14
CA CYS A 230 -14.87 -30.07 24.98
C CYS A 230 -13.63 -29.96 24.08
N GLU A 231 -12.63 -30.81 24.29
CA GLU A 231 -11.33 -30.76 23.60
C GLU A 231 -11.48 -30.86 22.07
N ASN A 232 -12.31 -31.81 21.61
CA ASN A 232 -12.58 -32.06 20.19
C ASN A 232 -13.18 -30.86 19.42
N LEU A 233 -13.71 -29.84 20.11
CA LEU A 233 -14.26 -28.63 19.46
C LEU A 233 -13.18 -27.61 19.12
N PHE A 234 -11.98 -27.75 19.70
CA PHE A 234 -10.89 -26.78 19.62
C PHE A 234 -9.57 -27.38 19.12
N GLU A 235 -9.50 -28.69 18.85
CA GLU A 235 -8.26 -29.40 18.42
C GLU A 235 -7.59 -28.78 17.18
N ASP A 236 -8.35 -28.21 16.24
CA ASP A 236 -7.84 -27.57 15.02
C ASP A 236 -7.82 -26.03 15.09
N LYS A 237 -8.18 -25.44 16.24
CA LYS A 237 -8.50 -24.00 16.41
C LYS A 237 -7.68 -23.31 17.51
N LEU A 238 -6.57 -23.95 17.93
CA LEU A 238 -5.67 -23.48 18.98
C LEU A 238 -4.35 -22.98 18.39
N ASP A 239 -4.21 -21.66 18.29
CA ASP A 239 -2.92 -21.04 18.00
C ASP A 239 -2.19 -20.73 19.31
N THR A 240 -1.18 -21.53 19.62
CA THR A 240 -0.21 -21.19 20.67
C THR A 240 0.84 -20.25 20.06
N VAL A 241 0.80 -18.97 20.40
CA VAL A 241 1.88 -18.01 20.10
C VAL A 241 2.90 -18.02 21.23
#